data_AF-A0AAQ3P377-F1
#
_entry.id   AF-A0AAQ3P377-F1
#
_cell.length_a   1.000
_cell.length_b   1.000
_cell.length_c   1.000
_cell.angle_alpha   90.00
_cell.angle_beta   90.00
_cell.angle_gamma   90.00
#
_symmetry.space_group_name_H-M   'P 1'
#
loop_
_entity.id
_entity.type
_entity.pdbx_description
1 polymer ?
#
loop_
_entity_poly.entity_id
_entity_poly.type
_entity_poly.pdbx_seq_one_letter_code
_entity_poly.pdbx_strand_id
1 'polypeptide(L)'
;MATEQTKFSVLCSLFTWTQRSKSAAKKRSKFRKFLDAFCIDRNFFPAIRLILPNLDRERGSYGLKESVLATSLIDALGISRDSPDALRLINWRKGGAATGATAGNFALVAAEVSSQRRFVYFRVL
;
A
#
# COMPACT_ATOMS: atom_id res chain seq x y z
N MET A 1 -11.63 -8.21 27.76
CA MET A 1 -12.45 -7.64 26.67
C MET A 1 -11.68 -7.82 25.38
N ALA A 2 -12.07 -8.78 24.54
CA ALA A 2 -11.38 -9.05 23.29
C ALA A 2 -11.75 -7.97 22.28
N THR A 3 -10.86 -7.01 22.03
CA THR A 3 -10.94 -6.17 20.84
C THR A 3 -10.71 -7.08 19.65
N GLU A 4 -11.78 -7.52 18.96
CA GLU A 4 -11.64 -8.09 17.62
C GLU A 4 -11.12 -6.99 16.69
N GLN A 5 -9.79 -6.88 16.65
CA GLN A 5 -9.12 -5.90 15.84
C GLN A 5 -9.27 -6.32 14.39
N THR A 6 -9.99 -5.53 13.59
CA THR A 6 -10.15 -5.79 12.16
C THR A 6 -8.79 -5.98 11.51
N LYS A 7 -8.58 -7.11 10.83
CA LYS A 7 -7.35 -7.40 10.12
C LYS A 7 -7.10 -6.33 9.06
N PHE A 8 -5.89 -5.78 9.01
CA PHE A 8 -5.50 -4.78 8.01
C PHE A 8 -5.71 -5.26 6.56
N SER A 9 -5.59 -6.56 6.31
CA SER A 9 -5.87 -7.18 5.00
C SER A 9 -7.30 -6.95 4.49
N VAL A 10 -8.29 -6.82 5.39
CA VAL A 10 -9.67 -6.49 5.03
C VAL A 10 -9.75 -5.05 4.50
N LEU A 11 -9.06 -4.12 5.15
CA LEU A 11 -8.96 -2.74 4.72
C LEU A 11 -8.22 -2.61 3.37
N CYS A 12 -7.10 -3.31 3.20
CA CYS A 12 -6.41 -3.37 1.90
C CYS A 12 -7.32 -3.90 0.80
N SER A 13 -8.12 -4.94 1.08
CA SER A 13 -9.07 -5.51 0.14
C SER A 13 -10.16 -4.50 -0.27
N LEU A 14 -10.64 -3.68 0.68
CA LEU A 14 -11.53 -2.55 0.39
C LEU A 14 -10.86 -1.54 -0.56
N PHE A 15 -9.62 -1.15 -0.30
CA PHE A 15 -8.88 -0.19 -1.15
C PHE A 15 -8.67 -0.74 -2.57
N THR A 16 -8.20 -1.97 -2.71
CA THR A 16 -8.01 -2.62 -4.01
C THR A 16 -9.32 -2.69 -4.80
N TRP A 17 -10.42 -3.06 -4.16
CA TRP A 17 -11.73 -3.11 -4.82
C TRP A 17 -12.20 -1.71 -5.23
N THR A 18 -12.03 -0.73 -4.35
CA THR A 18 -12.44 0.67 -4.57
C THR A 18 -11.64 1.32 -5.69
N GLN A 19 -10.35 1.02 -5.80
CA GLN A 19 -9.47 1.49 -6.88
C GLN A 19 -9.92 0.97 -8.25
N ARG A 20 -10.41 -0.27 -8.33
CA ARG A 20 -10.87 -0.90 -9.58
C ARG A 20 -12.29 -0.48 -9.99
N SER A 21 -13.12 -0.10 -9.02
CA SER A 21 -14.51 0.31 -9.28
C SER A 21 -14.57 1.70 -9.92
N LYS A 22 -15.31 1.84 -11.02
CA LYS A 22 -15.52 3.15 -11.69
C LYS A 22 -16.72 3.92 -11.13
N SER A 23 -17.73 3.23 -10.61
CA SER A 23 -18.99 3.85 -10.14
C SER A 23 -18.89 4.34 -8.70
N ALA A 24 -19.14 5.64 -8.49
CA ALA A 24 -19.17 6.25 -7.16
C ALA A 24 -20.26 5.63 -6.25
N ALA A 25 -21.44 5.31 -6.80
CA ALA A 25 -22.52 4.67 -6.03
C ALA A 25 -22.09 3.30 -5.48
N LYS A 26 -21.41 2.49 -6.31
CA LYS A 26 -20.86 1.19 -5.89
C LYS A 26 -19.80 1.34 -4.82
N LYS A 27 -18.92 2.34 -4.92
CA LYS A 27 -17.92 2.66 -3.88
C LYS A 27 -18.59 2.99 -2.54
N ARG A 28 -19.59 3.88 -2.55
CA ARG A 28 -20.34 4.27 -1.34
C ARG A 28 -21.04 3.07 -0.70
N SER A 29 -21.71 2.23 -1.50
CA SER A 29 -22.39 1.04 -1.00
C SER A 29 -21.40 0.05 -0.35
N LYS A 30 -20.26 -0.23 -1.01
CA LYS A 30 -19.24 -1.13 -0.46
C LYS A 30 -18.61 -0.57 0.82
N PHE A 31 -18.33 0.73 0.83
CA PHE A 31 -17.79 1.41 2.00
C PHE A 31 -18.76 1.35 3.18
N ARG A 32 -20.06 1.59 2.95
CA ARG A 32 -21.07 1.49 4.00
C ARG A 32 -21.11 0.09 4.61
N LYS A 33 -21.12 -0.96 3.77
CA LYS A 33 -21.05 -2.35 4.22
C LYS A 33 -19.79 -2.65 5.04
N PHE A 34 -18.65 -2.04 4.69
CA PHE A 34 -17.42 -2.20 5.48
C PHE A 34 -17.56 -1.56 6.88
N LEU A 35 -18.11 -0.35 6.97
CA LEU A 35 -18.34 0.31 8.25
C LEU A 35 -19.29 -0.51 9.13
N ASP A 36 -20.39 -0.99 8.56
CA ASP A 36 -21.40 -1.77 9.29
C ASP A 36 -20.85 -3.12 9.78
N ALA A 37 -19.92 -3.74 9.04
CA ALA A 37 -19.38 -5.06 9.36
C ALA A 37 -18.15 -5.04 10.28
N PHE A 38 -17.33 -3.97 10.24
CA PHE A 38 -16.00 -3.97 10.86
C PHE A 38 -15.78 -2.84 11.88
N CYS A 39 -16.65 -1.82 11.92
CA CYS A 39 -16.54 -0.75 12.91
C CYS A 39 -17.51 -1.02 14.07
N ILE A 40 -17.07 -1.85 15.01
CA ILE A 40 -17.80 -2.24 16.23
C ILE A 40 -18.02 -1.01 17.12
N ASP A 41 -19.18 -0.95 17.80
CA ASP A 41 -19.57 0.13 18.73
C ASP A 41 -19.48 1.54 18.15
N ARG A 42 -19.60 1.67 16.82
CA ARG A 42 -19.44 2.95 16.10
C ARG A 42 -18.07 3.60 16.31
N ASN A 43 -17.05 2.83 16.70
CA ASN A 43 -15.69 3.31 16.75
C ASN A 43 -15.06 3.27 15.35
N PHE A 44 -15.30 4.33 14.59
CA PHE A 44 -14.82 4.45 13.20
C PHE A 44 -13.38 4.95 13.11
N PHE A 45 -12.86 5.52 14.19
CA PHE A 45 -11.61 6.29 14.17
C PHE A 45 -10.41 5.49 13.63
N PRO A 46 -10.17 4.23 14.03
CA PRO A 46 -9.03 3.45 13.55
C PRO A 46 -9.03 3.21 12.04
N ALA A 47 -10.21 3.05 11.44
CA ALA A 47 -10.38 2.82 10.01
C ALA A 47 -10.38 4.13 9.20
N ILE A 48 -11.14 5.13 9.66
CA ILE A 48 -11.31 6.41 8.94
C ILE A 48 -9.98 7.14 8.76
N ARG A 49 -9.11 7.16 9.78
CA ARG A 49 -7.78 7.78 9.67
C ARG A 49 -6.90 7.17 8.56
N LEU A 50 -7.09 5.88 8.26
CA LEU A 50 -6.35 5.20 7.18
C LEU A 50 -7.00 5.42 5.81
N ILE A 51 -8.32 5.65 5.77
CA ILE A 51 -9.06 5.93 4.53
C ILE A 51 -8.88 7.38 4.09
N LEU A 52 -8.85 8.31 5.06
CA LEU A 52 -8.71 9.75 4.86
C LEU A 52 -7.46 10.27 5.58
N PRO A 53 -6.25 9.85 5.16
CA PRO A 53 -5.02 10.20 5.86
C PRO A 53 -4.76 11.71 5.93
N ASN A 54 -5.23 12.47 4.92
CA ASN A 54 -5.08 13.93 4.89
C ASN A 54 -5.88 14.67 5.99
N LEU A 55 -6.83 13.98 6.63
CA LEU A 55 -7.63 14.53 7.73
C LEU A 55 -7.15 14.05 9.10
N ASP A 56 -6.13 13.19 9.17
CA ASP A 56 -5.51 12.78 10.44
C ASP A 56 -4.65 13.94 10.98
N ARG A 57 -5.06 14.50 12.12
CA ARG A 57 -4.37 15.61 12.80
C ARG A 57 -3.58 15.17 14.03
N GLU A 58 -3.86 13.98 14.56
CA GLU A 58 -3.15 13.45 15.74
C GLU A 58 -1.77 12.94 15.35
N ARG A 59 -1.65 12.43 14.13
CA ARG A 59 -0.40 11.94 13.59
C ARG A 59 0.27 13.07 12.82
N GLY A 60 1.32 13.65 13.39
CA GLY A 60 2.18 14.61 12.69
C GLY A 60 2.79 14.02 11.41
N SER A 61 3.52 14.85 10.66
CA SER A 61 4.24 14.37 9.47
C SER A 61 5.19 13.24 9.83
N TYR A 62 5.13 12.13 9.08
CA TYR A 62 6.07 11.02 9.27
C TYR A 62 7.52 11.38 8.87
N GLY A 63 7.72 12.47 8.12
CA GLY A 63 9.04 12.85 7.61
C GLY A 63 9.67 11.84 6.63
N LEU A 64 8.89 10.85 6.17
CA LEU A 64 9.35 9.78 5.29
C LEU A 64 9.22 10.21 3.82
N LYS A 65 10.37 10.33 3.15
CA LYS A 65 10.46 10.53 1.70
C LYS A 65 10.58 9.18 0.98
N GLU A 66 10.16 9.13 -0.27
CA GLU A 66 10.24 7.93 -1.10
C GLU A 66 11.68 7.41 -1.26
N SER A 67 12.68 8.29 -1.21
CA SER A 67 14.09 7.89 -1.24
C SER A 67 14.48 7.02 -0.04
N VAL A 68 14.04 7.40 1.17
CA VAL A 68 14.30 6.65 2.41
C VAL A 68 13.55 5.32 2.39
N LEU A 69 12.31 5.33 1.91
CA LEU A 69 11.52 4.10 1.74
C LEU A 69 12.16 3.15 0.73
N ALA A 70 12.70 3.66 -0.39
CA ALA A 70 13.40 2.86 -1.39
C ALA A 70 14.61 2.14 -0.78
N THR A 71 15.48 2.87 -0.07
CA THR A 71 16.65 2.29 0.59
C THR A 71 16.25 1.28 1.66
N SER A 72 15.24 1.61 2.47
CA SER A 72 14.74 0.70 3.52
C SER A 72 14.19 -0.60 2.94
N LEU A 73 13.48 -0.54 1.80
CA LEU A 73 12.99 -1.73 1.10
C LEU A 73 14.13 -2.57 0.51
N ILE A 74 15.15 -1.93 -0.08
CA ILE A 74 16.33 -2.60 -0.62
C ILE A 74 17.05 -3.37 0.48
N ASP A 75 17.30 -2.72 1.61
CA ASP A 75 18.01 -3.32 2.73
C ASP A 75 17.16 -4.44 3.38
N ALA A 76 15.86 -4.22 3.58
CA ALA A 76 14.95 -5.22 4.19
C ALA A 76 14.72 -6.45 3.31
N LEU A 77 14.75 -6.31 1.97
CA LEU A 77 14.57 -7.40 1.01
C LEU A 77 15.90 -8.02 0.56
N GLY A 78 17.05 -7.58 1.11
CA GLY A 78 18.37 -8.08 0.73
C GLY A 78 18.70 -7.88 -0.74
N ILE A 79 18.24 -6.78 -1.34
CA ILE A 79 18.45 -6.51 -2.76
C ILE A 79 19.86 -5.94 -2.96
N SER A 80 20.63 -6.50 -3.91
CA SER A 80 21.88 -5.87 -4.33
C SER A 80 21.60 -4.48 -4.90
N ARG A 81 22.35 -3.47 -4.45
CA ARG A 81 22.17 -2.06 -4.84
C ARG A 81 22.36 -1.83 -6.34
N ASP A 82 23.13 -2.68 -6.99
CA ASP A 82 23.38 -2.62 -8.43
C ASP A 82 22.34 -3.38 -9.25
N SER A 83 21.40 -4.08 -8.61
CA SER A 83 20.37 -4.82 -9.33
C SER A 83 19.39 -3.89 -10.05
N PRO A 84 18.79 -4.33 -11.18
CA PRO A 84 17.77 -3.56 -11.89
C PRO A 84 16.60 -3.15 -10.98
N ASP A 85 16.20 -4.01 -10.04
CA ASP A 85 15.14 -3.74 -9.08
C ASP A 85 15.49 -2.59 -8.12
N ALA A 86 16.70 -2.60 -7.56
CA ALA A 86 17.18 -1.55 -6.67
C ALA A 86 17.28 -0.21 -7.41
N LEU A 87 17.87 -0.23 -8.61
CA LEU A 87 17.96 0.96 -9.46
C LEU A 87 16.58 1.50 -9.84
N ARG A 88 15.59 0.63 -10.04
CA ARG A 88 14.19 1.01 -10.33
C ARG A 88 13.47 1.59 -9.11
N LEU A 89 13.70 1.07 -7.91
CA LEU A 89 13.18 1.64 -6.66
C LEU A 89 13.76 3.02 -6.38
N ILE A 90 15.08 3.17 -6.55
CA ILE A 90 15.79 4.44 -6.34
C ILE A 90 15.36 5.47 -7.38
N ASN A 91 15.28 5.07 -8.65
CA ASN A 91 14.92 5.94 -9.77
C ASN A 91 13.44 5.81 -10.16
N TRP A 92 12.53 5.64 -9.20
CA TRP A 92 11.10 5.40 -9.45
C TRP A 92 10.39 6.47 -10.31
N ARG A 93 10.97 7.68 -10.39
CA ARG A 93 10.48 8.79 -11.23
C ARG A 93 10.97 8.73 -12.67
N LYS A 94 12.08 8.05 -12.96
CA LYS A 94 12.65 7.99 -14.32
C LYS A 94 11.77 7.08 -15.17
N GLY A 95 11.09 7.68 -16.14
CA GLY A 95 10.42 6.95 -17.23
C GLY A 95 11.42 6.62 -18.33
N GLY A 96 11.39 5.39 -18.82
CA GLY A 96 12.21 4.82 -19.89
C GLY A 96 11.63 3.50 -20.37
N ALA A 97 12.16 2.94 -21.47
CA ALA A 97 11.60 1.75 -22.13
C ALA A 97 11.50 0.50 -21.22
N ALA A 98 12.33 0.41 -20.17
CA ALA A 98 12.33 -0.68 -19.19
C ALA A 98 11.46 -0.42 -17.95
N THR A 99 11.03 0.83 -17.72
CA THR A 99 10.16 1.20 -16.61
C THR A 99 8.74 1.27 -17.15
N GLY A 100 7.96 0.20 -16.94
CA GLY A 100 6.60 0.09 -17.48
C GLY A 100 5.63 1.17 -16.98
N ALA A 101 4.32 0.92 -17.15
CA ALA A 101 3.22 1.84 -16.83
C ALA A 101 3.13 2.34 -15.36
N THR A 102 4.07 1.95 -14.49
CA THR A 102 4.14 2.28 -13.07
C THR A 102 5.11 3.44 -12.75
N ALA A 103 5.88 3.93 -13.73
CA ALA A 103 6.81 5.06 -13.55
C ALA A 103 6.09 6.31 -13.01
N GLY A 104 6.71 6.99 -12.04
CA GLY A 104 6.12 8.15 -11.37
C GLY A 104 5.10 7.81 -10.27
N ASN A 105 4.92 6.53 -9.92
CA ASN A 105 4.17 6.11 -8.74
C ASN A 105 5.01 5.13 -7.90
N PHE A 106 5.68 5.64 -6.86
CA PHE A 106 6.55 4.85 -5.99
C PHE A 106 5.83 3.62 -5.40
N ALA A 107 4.59 3.75 -4.96
CA ALA A 107 3.85 2.64 -4.35
C ALA A 107 3.60 1.48 -5.33
N LEU A 108 3.31 1.80 -6.61
CA LEU A 108 3.15 0.77 -7.64
C LEU A 108 4.49 0.13 -8.02
N VAL A 109 5.56 0.92 -8.15
CA VAL A 109 6.91 0.41 -8.41
C VAL A 109 7.35 -0.54 -7.28
N ALA A 110 7.16 -0.14 -6.02
CA ALA A 110 7.49 -0.96 -4.86
C ALA A 110 6.67 -2.25 -4.79
N ALA A 111 5.37 -2.18 -5.12
CA ALA A 111 4.51 -3.36 -5.16
C ALA A 111 4.95 -4.37 -6.25
N GLU A 112 5.39 -3.89 -7.40
CA GLU A 112 5.88 -4.72 -8.51
C GLU A 112 7.16 -5.47 -8.12
N VAL A 113 8.16 -4.75 -7.59
CA VAL A 113 9.43 -5.33 -7.12
C VAL A 113 9.18 -6.35 -5.99
N SER A 114 8.27 -6.03 -5.05
CA SER A 114 7.95 -6.93 -3.94
C SER A 114 7.21 -8.20 -4.41
N SER A 115 6.32 -8.08 -5.39
CA SER A 115 5.52 -9.21 -5.91
C SER A 115 6.39 -10.21 -6.67
N GLN A 116 7.37 -9.75 -7.45
CA GLN A 116 8.30 -10.62 -8.17
C GLN A 116 9.11 -11.50 -7.21
N ARG A 117 9.47 -10.99 -6.02
CA ARG A 117 10.28 -11.72 -5.04
C ARG A 117 9.51 -12.65 -4.13
N ARG A 118 8.24 -12.35 -3.82
CA ARG A 118 7.37 -13.30 -3.10
C ARG A 118 7.19 -14.62 -3.87
N PHE A 119 7.30 -14.56 -5.20
CA PHE A 119 7.28 -15.74 -6.06
C PHE A 119 8.59 -16.54 -6.03
N VAL A 120 9.74 -15.89 -5.79
CA VAL A 120 11.06 -16.55 -5.74
C VAL A 120 11.23 -17.31 -4.42
N TYR A 121 10.87 -16.72 -3.28
CA TYR A 121 10.97 -17.40 -1.98
C TYR A 121 10.06 -18.64 -1.87
N PHE A 122 8.95 -18.68 -2.59
CA PHE A 122 8.05 -19.84 -2.62
C PHE A 122 8.46 -20.93 -3.62
N ARG A 123 9.46 -20.66 -4.48
CA ARG A 123 9.97 -21.63 -5.45
C ARG A 123 11.29 -22.29 -5.00
N VAL A 124 11.89 -21.79 -3.93
CA VAL A 124 13.13 -22.30 -3.33
C VAL A 124 12.87 -23.05 -2.01
N LEU A 125 11.61 -23.14 -1.57
CA LEU A 125 11.12 -24.03 -0.51
C LEU A 125 10.13 -25.02 -1.11
#